data_AF-A0A1F7U7T4-F1
#
_entry.id   AF-A0A1F7U7T4-F1
#
_cell.length_a   1.000
_cell.length_b   1.000
_cell.length_c   1.000
_cell.angle_alpha   90.00
_cell.angle_beta   90.00
_cell.angle_gamma   90.00
#
_symmetry.space_group_name_H-M   'P 1'
#
loop_
_entity.id
_entity.type
_entity.pdbx_description
1 polymer ?
#
loop_
_entity_poly.entity_id
_entity_poly.type
_entity_poly.pdbx_seq_one_letter_code
_entity_poly.pdbx_strand_id
1 'polypeptide(L)'
;MGSESKSGGSPETTETPEAGPQQPKSPDLSRAIIREADPVTSMLNMMDSIAKESARVQKALEAEETKAVIWSGDTAEQKKQQTKKKQRQAELGAQFDALQGQAEILNEVKNEVLKGRSVQEVITEFRTDAEKSVEEAQEKLVEIYSDFAKEKITEAGKGSRIAEVVGPAQEAEKRRDFLLKMEKELPAGE
;
A
#
# COMPACT_ATOMS: atom_id res chain seq x y z
N MET A 1 -51.93 -69.81 58.73
CA MET A 1 -51.76 -70.85 57.69
C MET A 1 -51.31 -70.16 56.43
N GLY A 2 -50.23 -70.64 55.79
CA GLY A 2 -49.80 -70.21 54.46
C GLY A 2 -48.77 -69.07 54.43
N SER A 3 -47.51 -69.44 54.24
CA SER A 3 -46.38 -68.55 53.93
C SER A 3 -46.09 -68.62 52.43
N GLU A 4 -45.90 -67.48 51.76
CA GLU A 4 -45.15 -67.36 50.50
C GLU A 4 -44.32 -66.06 50.61
N SER A 5 -43.01 -66.12 50.83
CA SER A 5 -41.90 -66.36 49.88
C SER A 5 -41.84 -65.30 48.78
N LYS A 6 -40.96 -64.29 48.92
CA LYS A 6 -39.64 -64.11 48.24
C LYS A 6 -39.72 -62.66 47.69
N SER A 7 -38.70 -61.81 47.57
CA SER A 7 -37.25 -61.90 47.38
C SER A 7 -36.81 -60.43 47.63
N GLY A 8 -35.76 -60.15 48.39
CA GLY A 8 -34.39 -60.13 47.86
C GLY A 8 -34.02 -58.74 47.34
N GLY A 9 -33.01 -58.10 47.95
CA GLY A 9 -32.21 -57.05 47.32
C GLY A 9 -32.16 -55.70 48.05
N SER A 10 -31.21 -55.55 48.98
CA SER A 10 -30.65 -54.27 49.47
C SER A 10 -29.83 -53.54 48.36
N PRO A 11 -29.24 -52.34 48.59
CA PRO A 11 -29.56 -51.19 49.45
C PRO A 11 -29.62 -49.86 48.67
N GLU A 12 -30.03 -48.79 49.36
CA GLU A 12 -29.81 -47.38 48.97
C GLU A 12 -28.31 -47.08 48.73
N THR A 13 -28.00 -46.29 47.70
CA THR A 13 -26.97 -45.23 47.80
C THR A 13 -27.33 -44.04 46.90
N THR A 14 -27.59 -42.92 47.57
CA THR A 14 -27.67 -41.57 47.02
C THR A 14 -26.24 -41.08 46.79
N GLU A 15 -25.84 -40.72 45.57
CA GLU A 15 -24.65 -39.89 45.35
C GLU A 15 -24.67 -39.19 43.98
N THR A 16 -24.43 -37.88 44.02
CA THR A 16 -24.21 -36.95 42.90
C THR A 16 -23.14 -35.98 43.37
N PRO A 17 -22.30 -35.36 42.51
CA PRO A 17 -21.54 -35.89 41.38
C PRO A 17 -20.02 -35.84 41.68
N GLU A 18 -19.26 -36.79 41.13
CA GLU A 18 -17.80 -36.80 41.22
C GLU A 18 -17.20 -35.75 40.27
N ALA A 19 -16.64 -34.68 40.84
CA ALA A 19 -15.84 -33.68 40.13
C ALA A 19 -14.45 -34.26 39.80
N GLY A 20 -14.36 -34.98 38.69
CA GLY A 20 -13.07 -35.34 38.10
C GLY A 20 -12.32 -34.11 37.56
N PRO A 21 -10.99 -34.05 37.62
CA PRO A 21 -10.21 -32.95 37.08
C PRO A 21 -10.36 -32.91 35.55
N GLN A 22 -11.24 -32.05 35.03
CA GLN A 22 -11.23 -31.69 33.63
C GLN A 22 -9.94 -30.90 33.37
N GLN A 23 -9.01 -31.54 32.66
CA GLN A 23 -7.89 -30.87 32.01
C GLN A 23 -8.39 -29.61 31.30
N PRO A 24 -7.63 -28.50 31.32
CA PRO A 24 -7.99 -27.34 30.52
C PRO A 24 -8.14 -27.82 29.08
N LYS A 25 -9.36 -27.74 28.54
CA LYS A 25 -9.59 -27.99 27.12
C LYS A 25 -8.65 -27.04 26.41
N SER A 26 -7.63 -27.60 25.76
CA SER A 26 -6.70 -26.84 24.94
C SER A 26 -7.51 -25.89 24.06
N PRO A 27 -7.08 -24.63 23.90
CA PRO A 27 -7.72 -23.76 22.94
C PRO A 27 -7.72 -24.49 21.60
N ASP A 28 -8.88 -24.46 20.95
CA ASP A 28 -9.19 -25.11 19.69
C ASP A 28 -8.20 -24.65 18.59
N LEU A 29 -7.04 -25.30 18.55
CA LEU A 29 -5.99 -25.12 17.54
C LEU A 29 -6.51 -25.42 16.12
N SER A 30 -7.69 -26.06 16.00
CA SER A 30 -8.34 -26.33 14.72
C SER A 30 -9.23 -25.19 14.22
N ARG A 31 -9.57 -24.22 15.09
CA ARG A 31 -10.18 -22.94 14.70
C ARG A 31 -9.18 -21.79 14.52
N ALA A 32 -7.92 -22.01 14.89
CA ALA A 32 -6.83 -21.05 14.72
C ALA A 32 -6.16 -21.12 13.33
N ILE A 33 -6.85 -21.58 12.29
CA ILE A 33 -6.56 -21.08 10.94
C ILE A 33 -7.35 -19.78 10.80
N ILE A 34 -6.94 -18.77 11.56
CA ILE A 34 -7.20 -17.41 11.15
C ILE A 34 -6.53 -17.34 9.77
N ARG A 35 -7.32 -17.15 8.71
CA ARG A 35 -6.80 -16.69 7.42
C ARG A 35 -6.29 -15.27 7.60
N GLU A 36 -5.29 -15.08 8.43
CA GLU A 36 -4.42 -13.93 8.34
C GLU A 36 -3.70 -14.12 7.01
N ALA A 37 -4.03 -13.26 6.05
CA ALA A 37 -3.26 -13.21 4.84
C ALA A 37 -1.82 -12.92 5.25
N ASP A 38 -0.89 -13.77 4.85
CA ASP A 38 0.53 -13.48 5.05
C ASP A 38 0.82 -12.11 4.39
N PRO A 39 1.40 -11.14 5.12
CA PRO A 39 1.68 -9.83 4.57
C PRO A 39 2.59 -9.91 3.34
N VAL A 40 3.52 -10.87 3.29
CA VAL A 40 4.40 -11.08 2.13
C VAL A 40 3.59 -11.54 0.93
N THR A 41 2.70 -12.52 1.10
CA THR A 41 1.77 -12.95 0.05
C THR A 41 0.89 -11.80 -0.44
N SER A 42 0.41 -10.94 0.45
CA SER A 42 -0.40 -9.76 0.09
C SER A 42 0.42 -8.74 -0.72
N MET A 43 1.66 -8.47 -0.32
CA MET A 43 2.59 -7.62 -1.07
C MET A 43 2.91 -8.21 -2.45
N LEU A 44 3.10 -9.52 -2.58
CA LEU A 44 3.32 -10.17 -3.88
C LEU A 44 2.11 -9.99 -4.82
N ASN A 45 0.89 -10.12 -4.32
CA ASN A 45 -0.31 -9.87 -5.10
C ASN A 45 -0.41 -8.41 -5.57
N MET A 46 -0.02 -7.44 -4.72
CA MET A 46 0.05 -6.03 -5.09
C MET A 46 1.13 -5.79 -6.15
N MET A 47 2.32 -6.40 -6.02
CA MET A 47 3.38 -6.33 -7.03
C MET A 47 2.92 -6.86 -8.39
N ASP A 48 2.22 -8.00 -8.41
CA ASP A 48 1.64 -8.57 -9.63
C ASP A 48 0.58 -7.65 -10.26
N SER A 49 -0.24 -7.01 -9.43
CA SER A 49 -1.23 -6.03 -9.91
C SER A 49 -0.56 -4.82 -10.55
N ILE A 50 0.48 -4.29 -9.90
CA ILE A 50 1.28 -3.16 -10.43
C ILE A 50 1.94 -3.58 -11.74
N ALA A 51 2.57 -4.74 -11.80
CA ALA A 51 3.23 -5.23 -13.02
C ALA A 51 2.26 -5.37 -14.20
N LYS A 52 1.05 -5.89 -13.96
CA LYS A 52 -0.01 -6.00 -14.98
C LYS A 52 -0.45 -4.63 -15.49
N GLU A 53 -0.65 -3.66 -14.59
CA GLU A 53 -1.05 -2.32 -14.97
C GLU A 53 0.09 -1.57 -15.68
N SER A 54 1.34 -1.71 -15.23
CA SER A 54 2.51 -1.14 -15.91
C SER A 54 2.62 -1.64 -17.35
N ALA A 55 2.44 -2.95 -17.57
CA ALA A 55 2.43 -3.52 -18.92
C ALA A 55 1.28 -2.97 -19.79
N ARG A 56 0.10 -2.74 -19.19
CA ARG A 56 -1.04 -2.14 -19.88
C ARG A 56 -0.76 -0.69 -20.29
N VAL A 57 -0.24 0.12 -19.37
CA VAL A 57 0.10 1.52 -19.61
C VAL A 57 1.22 1.64 -20.64
N GLN A 58 2.26 0.80 -20.54
CA GLN A 58 3.34 0.75 -21.52
C GLN A 58 2.82 0.43 -22.92
N LYS A 59 1.96 -0.59 -23.07
CA LYS A 59 1.35 -0.91 -24.36
C LYS A 59 0.50 0.24 -24.90
N ALA A 60 -0.20 0.97 -24.03
CA ALA A 60 -0.96 2.15 -24.43
C ALA A 60 -0.06 3.30 -24.89
N LEU A 61 1.09 3.49 -24.23
CA LEU A 61 2.09 4.47 -24.59
C LEU A 61 2.70 4.15 -25.97
N GLU A 62 3.14 2.91 -26.18
CA GLU A 62 3.65 2.41 -27.47
C GLU A 62 2.61 2.57 -28.59
N ALA A 63 1.34 2.26 -28.30
CA ALA A 63 0.25 2.46 -29.26
C ALA A 63 0.03 3.93 -29.60
N GLU A 64 0.14 4.84 -28.63
CA GLU A 64 0.00 6.27 -28.89
C GLU A 64 1.22 6.82 -29.65
N GLU A 65 2.44 6.37 -29.35
CA GLU A 65 3.66 6.70 -30.09
C GLU A 65 3.57 6.31 -31.57
N THR A 66 3.22 5.05 -31.84
CA THR A 66 3.10 4.49 -33.19
C THR A 66 1.89 4.98 -33.97
N LYS A 67 0.93 5.65 -33.32
CA LYS A 67 -0.25 6.22 -33.96
C LYS A 67 0.15 7.26 -35.00
N ALA A 68 0.00 6.89 -36.27
CA ALA A 68 0.19 7.81 -37.38
C ALA A 68 -0.78 9.00 -37.24
N VAL A 69 -0.24 10.21 -37.31
CA VAL A 69 -1.08 11.40 -37.52
C VAL A 69 -1.54 11.32 -38.96
N ILE A 70 -2.81 10.99 -39.19
CA ILE A 70 -3.40 11.02 -40.54
C ILE A 70 -3.62 12.50 -40.87
N TRP A 71 -2.86 13.00 -41.85
CA TRP A 71 -2.88 14.40 -42.28
C TRP A 71 -4.09 14.65 -43.18
N SER A 72 -5.29 14.63 -42.60
CA SER A 72 -6.52 15.07 -43.27
C SER A 72 -7.17 16.15 -42.41
N GLY A 73 -7.15 17.41 -42.89
CA GLY A 73 -7.69 18.60 -42.20
C GLY A 73 -6.73 19.80 -42.30
N ASP A 74 -7.25 21.01 -42.09
CA ASP A 74 -6.49 22.26 -42.10
C ASP A 74 -5.46 22.33 -40.95
N THR A 75 -4.43 23.18 -41.10
CA THR A 75 -3.28 23.33 -40.19
C THR A 75 -3.65 23.49 -38.70
N ALA A 76 -4.80 24.11 -38.40
CA ALA A 76 -5.27 24.27 -37.02
C ALA A 76 -5.73 22.95 -36.37
N GLU A 77 -6.39 22.10 -37.14
CA GLU A 77 -6.87 20.80 -36.68
C GLU A 77 -5.72 19.82 -36.47
N GLN A 78 -4.70 19.88 -37.35
CA GLN A 78 -3.45 19.14 -37.20
C GLN A 78 -2.70 19.52 -35.91
N LYS A 79 -2.56 20.83 -35.62
CA LYS A 79 -1.95 21.30 -34.36
C LYS A 79 -2.73 20.81 -33.14
N LYS A 80 -4.07 20.84 -33.18
CA LYS A 80 -4.91 20.36 -32.08
C LYS A 80 -4.74 18.86 -31.85
N GLN A 81 -4.68 18.05 -32.91
CA GLN A 81 -4.42 16.61 -32.80
C GLN A 81 -3.02 16.32 -32.26
N GLN A 82 -2.00 17.05 -32.70
CA GLN A 82 -0.63 16.90 -32.21
C GLN A 82 -0.50 17.25 -30.72
N THR A 83 -1.13 18.34 -30.27
CA THR A 83 -1.15 18.72 -28.84
C THR A 83 -1.85 17.67 -27.99
N LYS A 84 -3.00 17.14 -28.43
CA LYS A 84 -3.70 16.06 -27.73
C LYS A 84 -2.86 14.80 -27.63
N LYS A 85 -2.19 14.41 -28.71
CA LYS A 85 -1.27 13.26 -28.72
C LYS A 85 -0.15 13.46 -27.71
N LYS A 86 0.52 14.62 -27.71
CA LYS A 86 1.58 14.94 -26.74
C LYS A 86 1.09 14.92 -25.29
N GLN A 87 -0.07 15.51 -25.02
CA GLN A 87 -0.69 15.49 -23.69
C GLN A 87 -0.95 14.05 -23.24
N ARG A 88 -1.52 13.22 -24.12
CA ARG A 88 -1.80 11.83 -23.79
C ARG A 88 -0.54 11.01 -23.52
N GLN A 89 0.52 11.24 -24.30
CA GLN A 89 1.82 10.62 -24.06
C GLN A 89 2.41 11.04 -22.70
N ALA A 90 2.34 12.32 -22.35
CA ALA A 90 2.81 12.81 -21.06
C ALA A 90 2.01 12.21 -19.89
N GLU A 91 0.68 12.10 -20.02
CA GLU A 91 -0.18 11.44 -19.03
C GLU A 91 0.18 9.96 -18.84
N LEU A 92 0.34 9.22 -19.94
CA LEU A 92 0.67 7.79 -19.89
C LEU A 92 2.09 7.56 -19.35
N GLY A 93 3.06 8.40 -19.72
CA GLY A 93 4.41 8.37 -19.16
C GLY A 93 4.39 8.61 -17.65
N ALA A 94 3.70 9.67 -17.19
CA ALA A 94 3.58 9.96 -15.76
C ALA A 94 2.87 8.84 -14.97
N GLN A 95 1.89 8.16 -15.58
CA GLN A 95 1.24 6.98 -14.97
C GLN A 95 2.20 5.80 -14.85
N PHE A 96 3.00 5.55 -15.88
CA PHE A 96 3.99 4.49 -15.88
C PHE A 96 5.07 4.73 -14.81
N ASP A 97 5.62 5.94 -14.75
CA ASP A 97 6.62 6.33 -13.75
C ASP A 97 6.05 6.19 -12.32
N ALA A 98 4.78 6.57 -12.11
CA ALA A 98 4.13 6.41 -10.82
C ALA A 98 3.99 4.93 -10.41
N LEU A 99 3.65 4.04 -11.35
CA LEU A 99 3.58 2.60 -11.09
C LEU A 99 4.96 1.99 -10.79
N GLN A 100 6.00 2.46 -11.47
CA GLN A 100 7.38 2.06 -11.17
C GLN A 100 7.78 2.46 -9.75
N GLY A 101 7.55 3.72 -9.37
CA GLY A 101 7.81 4.18 -8.00
C GLY A 101 7.04 3.40 -6.94
N GLN A 102 5.77 3.05 -7.20
CA GLN A 102 4.99 2.18 -6.31
C GLN A 102 5.60 0.78 -6.18
N ALA A 103 6.07 0.19 -7.27
CA ALA A 103 6.74 -1.12 -7.24
C ALA A 103 8.04 -1.08 -6.43
N GLU A 104 8.81 0.00 -6.53
CA GLU A 104 10.03 0.21 -5.76
C GLU A 104 9.74 0.30 -4.26
N ILE A 105 8.79 1.15 -3.86
CA ILE A 105 8.37 1.30 -2.45
C ILE A 105 7.89 -0.05 -1.90
N LEU A 106 7.04 -0.75 -2.64
CA LEU A 106 6.52 -2.05 -2.23
C LEU A 106 7.63 -3.10 -2.09
N ASN A 107 8.64 -3.06 -2.96
CA ASN A 107 9.80 -3.94 -2.87
C ASN A 107 10.69 -3.62 -1.67
N GLU A 108 10.87 -2.35 -1.33
CA GLU A 108 11.58 -1.92 -0.12
C GLU A 108 10.87 -2.40 1.15
N VAL A 109 9.56 -2.18 1.27
CA VAL A 109 8.77 -2.65 2.41
C VAL A 109 8.85 -4.17 2.52
N LYS A 110 8.66 -4.90 1.42
CA LYS A 110 8.79 -6.36 1.38
C LYS A 110 10.16 -6.81 1.88
N ASN A 111 11.25 -6.16 1.46
CA ASN A 111 12.60 -6.54 1.88
C ASN A 111 12.82 -6.35 3.38
N GLU A 112 12.27 -5.29 3.98
CA GLU A 112 12.34 -5.08 5.43
C GLU A 112 11.49 -6.09 6.20
N VAL A 113 10.30 -6.44 5.70
CA VAL A 113 9.45 -7.48 6.29
C VAL A 113 10.13 -8.85 6.22
N LEU A 114 10.81 -9.18 5.11
CA LEU A 114 11.61 -10.40 4.98
C LEU A 114 12.82 -10.44 5.93
N LYS A 115 13.28 -9.29 6.42
CA LYS A 115 14.29 -9.22 7.51
C LYS A 115 13.68 -9.46 8.89
N GLY A 116 12.38 -9.71 8.98
CA GLY A 116 11.67 -10.00 10.22
C GLY A 116 11.09 -8.77 10.93
N ARG A 117 11.02 -7.62 10.26
CA ARG A 117 10.38 -6.41 10.80
C ARG A 117 8.86 -6.47 10.61
N SER A 118 8.11 -5.87 11.53
CA SER A 118 6.66 -5.75 11.35
C SER A 118 6.33 -4.85 10.15
N VAL A 119 5.32 -5.24 9.38
CA VAL A 119 4.83 -4.47 8.23
C VAL A 119 4.37 -3.08 8.68
N GLN A 120 3.68 -2.99 9.81
CA GLN A 120 3.20 -1.71 10.34
C GLN A 120 4.34 -0.80 10.77
N GLU A 121 5.38 -1.36 11.41
CA GLU A 121 6.56 -0.59 11.81
C GLU A 121 7.28 -0.01 10.60
N VAL A 122 7.52 -0.83 9.57
CA VAL A 122 8.20 -0.42 8.34
C VAL A 122 7.40 0.64 7.60
N ILE A 123 6.09 0.43 7.42
CA ILE A 123 5.22 1.40 6.73
C ILE A 123 5.18 2.72 7.49
N THR A 124 5.06 2.66 8.83
CA THR A 124 5.04 3.87 9.67
C THR A 124 6.35 4.64 9.57
N GLU A 125 7.49 3.97 9.68
CA GLU A 125 8.82 4.59 9.55
C GLU A 125 8.96 5.29 8.19
N PHE A 126 8.72 4.56 7.10
CA PHE A 126 8.87 5.11 5.75
C PHE A 126 7.88 6.24 5.48
N ARG A 127 6.68 6.19 6.07
CA ARG A 127 5.69 7.26 5.96
C ARG A 127 6.17 8.51 6.68
N THR A 128 6.66 8.37 7.91
CA THR A 128 7.18 9.49 8.69
C THR A 128 8.39 10.14 8.03
N ASP A 129 9.29 9.36 7.42
CA ASP A 129 10.41 9.90 6.65
C ASP A 129 9.95 10.70 5.42
N ALA A 130 8.92 10.20 4.72
CA ALA A 130 8.31 10.89 3.60
C ALA A 130 7.59 12.19 4.04
N GLU A 131 6.85 12.16 5.15
CA GLU A 131 6.20 13.33 5.74
C GLU A 131 7.21 14.41 6.09
N LYS A 132 8.29 14.03 6.80
CA LYS A 132 9.37 14.95 7.14
C LYS A 132 10.02 15.56 5.90
N SER A 133 10.22 14.78 4.84
CA SER A 133 10.78 15.28 3.57
C SER A 133 9.87 16.33 2.92
N VAL A 134 8.55 16.14 3.00
CA VAL A 134 7.56 17.13 2.53
C VAL A 134 7.60 18.40 3.38
N GLU A 135 7.67 18.27 4.70
CA GLU A 135 7.78 19.41 5.63
C GLU A 135 9.05 20.23 5.40
N GLU A 136 10.21 19.57 5.30
CA GLU A 136 11.49 20.23 4.99
C GLU A 136 11.45 20.98 3.65
N ALA A 137 10.75 20.43 2.66
CA ALA A 137 10.56 21.10 1.38
C ALA A 137 9.67 22.34 1.51
N GLN A 138 8.60 22.28 2.31
CA GLN A 138 7.75 23.44 2.58
C GLN A 138 8.54 24.56 3.27
N GLU A 139 9.39 24.23 4.25
CA GLU A 139 10.27 25.20 4.91
C GLU A 139 11.24 25.86 3.91
N LYS A 140 11.90 25.05 3.06
CA LYS A 140 12.79 25.56 2.00
C LYS A 140 12.06 26.46 1.01
N LEU A 141 10.82 26.13 0.65
CA LEU A 141 10.02 27.00 -0.23
C LEU A 141 9.75 28.35 0.44
N VAL A 142 9.37 28.37 1.71
CA VAL A 142 9.17 29.61 2.48
C VAL A 142 10.46 30.44 2.50
N GLU A 143 11.62 29.81 2.70
CA GLU A 143 12.92 30.48 2.63
C GLU A 143 13.20 31.08 1.25
N ILE A 144 12.95 30.34 0.16
CA ILE A 144 13.14 30.81 -1.21
C ILE A 144 12.26 32.03 -1.49
N TYR A 145 10.98 32.01 -1.10
CA TYR A 145 10.09 33.16 -1.27
C TYR A 145 10.52 34.36 -0.42
N SER A 146 11.04 34.13 0.80
CA SER A 146 11.59 35.17 1.67
C SER A 146 12.86 35.81 1.08
N ASP A 147 13.77 35.02 0.53
CA ASP A 147 14.98 35.49 -0.15
C ASP A 147 14.63 36.30 -1.39
N PHE A 148 13.63 35.86 -2.16
CA PHE A 148 13.16 36.60 -3.32
C PHE A 148 12.53 37.94 -2.93
N ALA A 149 11.69 37.96 -1.89
CA ALA A 149 11.09 39.20 -1.38
C ALA A 149 12.13 40.19 -0.82
N LYS A 150 13.27 39.69 -0.34
CA LYS A 150 14.42 40.48 0.12
C LYS A 150 15.40 40.82 -1.02
N GLU A 151 15.04 40.56 -2.27
CA GLU A 151 15.84 40.80 -3.48
C GLU A 151 17.22 40.10 -3.45
N LYS A 152 17.39 39.05 -2.64
CA LYS A 152 18.63 38.28 -2.56
C LYS A 152 18.81 37.32 -3.74
N ILE A 153 17.71 36.95 -4.39
CA ILE A 153 17.68 36.08 -5.57
C ILE A 153 16.81 36.70 -6.66
N THR A 154 17.14 36.44 -7.92
CA THR A 154 16.38 36.89 -9.08
C THR A 154 15.18 35.98 -9.35
N GLU A 155 14.24 36.39 -10.22
CA GLU A 155 13.10 35.54 -10.62
C GLU A 155 13.58 34.21 -11.23
N ALA A 156 14.63 34.25 -12.06
CA ALA A 156 15.24 33.06 -12.63
C ALA A 156 15.88 32.17 -11.54
N GLY A 157 16.57 32.78 -10.56
CA GLY A 157 17.16 32.06 -9.43
C GLY A 157 16.12 31.41 -8.52
N LYS A 158 15.00 32.09 -8.28
CA LYS A 158 13.82 31.56 -7.59
C LYS A 158 13.23 30.36 -8.34
N GLY A 159 13.02 30.49 -9.65
CA GLY A 159 12.50 29.39 -10.48
C GLY A 159 13.34 28.12 -10.40
N SER A 160 14.67 28.26 -10.46
CA SER A 160 15.61 27.14 -10.32
C SER A 160 15.51 26.48 -8.94
N ARG A 161 15.60 27.27 -7.86
CA ARG A 161 15.55 26.74 -6.48
C ARG A 161 14.21 26.08 -6.16
N ILE A 162 13.10 26.61 -6.68
CA ILE A 162 11.78 25.98 -6.52
C ILE A 162 11.75 24.60 -7.20
N ALA A 163 12.28 24.48 -8.41
CA ALA A 163 12.30 23.18 -9.11
C ALA A 163 13.10 22.11 -8.34
N GLU A 164 14.23 22.51 -7.74
CA GLU A 164 15.07 21.62 -6.90
C GLU A 164 14.37 21.13 -5.63
N VAL A 165 13.37 21.87 -5.14
CA VAL A 165 12.64 21.54 -3.91
C VAL A 165 11.33 20.83 -4.21
N VAL A 166 10.55 21.32 -5.17
CA VAL A 166 9.21 20.81 -5.48
C VAL A 166 9.26 19.39 -6.06
N GLY A 167 10.24 19.08 -6.91
CA GLY A 167 10.38 17.75 -7.50
C GLY A 167 10.48 16.64 -6.44
N PRO A 168 11.51 16.67 -5.57
CA PRO A 168 11.66 15.72 -4.48
C PRO A 168 10.46 15.71 -3.51
N ALA A 169 9.86 16.88 -3.23
CA ALA A 169 8.69 16.96 -2.34
C ALA A 169 7.47 16.23 -2.91
N GLN A 170 7.21 16.35 -4.22
CA GLN A 170 6.13 15.63 -4.88
C GLN A 170 6.37 14.11 -4.91
N GLU A 171 7.62 13.69 -5.04
CA GLU A 171 7.99 12.28 -4.96
C GLU A 171 7.77 11.72 -3.55
N ALA A 172 8.21 12.46 -2.52
CA ALA A 172 7.94 12.13 -1.12
C ALA A 172 6.44 12.08 -0.81
N GLU A 173 5.64 13.01 -1.34
CA GLU A 173 4.19 13.01 -1.18
C GLU A 173 3.53 11.77 -1.80
N LYS A 174 3.90 11.43 -3.05
CA LYS A 174 3.42 10.20 -3.70
C LYS A 174 3.79 8.95 -2.92
N ARG A 175 5.01 8.91 -2.36
CA ARG A 175 5.49 7.82 -1.51
C ARG A 175 4.66 7.70 -0.24
N ARG A 176 4.44 8.80 0.48
CA ARG A 176 3.58 8.85 1.67
C ARG A 176 2.17 8.32 1.35
N ASP A 177 1.56 8.81 0.28
CA ASP A 177 0.19 8.45 -0.09
C ASP A 177 0.06 6.97 -0.45
N PHE A 178 1.08 6.41 -1.12
CA PHE A 178 1.11 4.97 -1.41
C PHE A 178 1.31 4.12 -0.15
N LEU A 179 2.18 4.54 0.78
CA LEU A 179 2.37 3.87 2.07
C LEU A 179 1.09 3.87 2.91
N LEU A 180 0.36 4.98 2.94
CA LEU A 180 -0.97 5.08 3.57
C LEU A 180 -2.01 4.16 2.93
N LYS A 181 -1.91 3.91 1.62
CA LYS A 181 -2.75 2.94 0.93
C LYS A 181 -2.37 1.51 1.34
N MET A 182 -1.07 1.19 1.35
CA MET A 182 -0.57 -0.11 1.79
C MET A 182 -0.98 -0.42 3.23
N GLU A 183 -0.91 0.56 4.14
CA GLU A 183 -1.34 0.41 5.54
C GLU A 183 -2.80 -0.06 5.68
N LYS A 184 -3.67 0.33 4.72
CA LYS A 184 -5.08 -0.05 4.70
C LYS A 184 -5.35 -1.39 4.01
N GLU A 185 -4.52 -1.74 3.03
CA GLU A 185 -4.69 -2.93 2.19
C GLU A 185 -3.96 -4.15 2.73
N LEU A 186 -2.88 -3.95 3.49
CA LEU A 186 -2.10 -5.03 4.09
C LEU A 186 -2.69 -5.44 5.45
N PRO A 187 -2.72 -6.75 5.74
CA PRO A 187 -3.12 -7.25 7.04
C PRO A 187 -2.11 -6.78 8.09
N ALA A 188 -2.62 -6.51 9.30
CA ALA A 188 -1.81 -5.97 10.39
C ALA A 188 -0.61 -6.86 10.77
N GLY A 189 -0.67 -8.16 10.48
CA GLY A 189 0.42 -9.14 10.62
C GLY A 189 1.15 -9.03 11.96
N GLU A 190 0.70 -9.80 12.96
CA GLU A 190 1.35 -9.85 14.28
C GLU A 190 2.81 -10.33 14.22
#